data_AF-A0A9D5VG41-F1
#
_entry.id   AF-A0A9D5VG41-F1
#
_cell.length_a   1.000
_cell.length_b   1.000
_cell.length_c   1.000
_cell.angle_alpha   90.00
_cell.angle_beta   90.00
_cell.angle_gamma   90.00
#
_symmetry.space_group_name_H-M   'P 1'
#
loop_
_entity.id
_entity.type
_entity.pdbx_description
1 polymer ?
#
loop_
_entity_poly.entity_id
_entity_poly.type
_entity_poly.pdbx_seq_one_letter_code
_entity_poly.pdbx_strand_id
1 'polypeptide(L)'
;MISRPLADDAHAVVALALTAARAGARVLVLRNTVQWVINTQTTLENATGGNSDRLFRCQGVLAPHHARFAPVDRTLLDRTIEKEFGKNGVRQGGLVAVTSQTTEQSLDIDADFLITDLCPMDVLLQRMGRLHRHPRNQRPPGHEHPRLVVLTPAEGLEHHLDARGKVSKNALQHGWGSVYPDMRILAATLEAITATPTITIPADNRQLVEAATHPDNLTELAEMRGEAWKIHGENVWGGNAAQKNQAR
;
A
#
# COMPACT_ATOMS: atom_id res chain seq x y z
N MET A 1 -8.52 -5.95 8.69
CA MET A 1 -8.03 -5.87 7.29
C MET A 1 -9.08 -6.42 6.37
N ILE A 2 -9.25 -5.83 5.20
CA ILE A 2 -10.17 -6.32 4.18
C ILE A 2 -9.48 -6.18 2.82
N SER A 3 -9.38 -7.26 2.06
CA SER A 3 -8.94 -7.18 0.66
C SER A 3 -10.11 -6.71 -0.23
N ARG A 4 -9.78 -5.88 -1.22
CA ARG A 4 -10.74 -5.35 -2.20
C ARG A 4 -10.14 -5.44 -3.61
N PRO A 5 -10.84 -6.04 -4.59
CA PRO A 5 -10.37 -6.17 -5.98
C PRO A 5 -10.51 -4.85 -6.76
N LEU A 6 -9.85 -3.79 -6.28
CA LEU A 6 -10.03 -2.41 -6.75
C LEU A 6 -8.70 -1.76 -7.16
N ALA A 7 -7.61 -2.51 -7.25
CA ALA A 7 -6.30 -1.92 -7.53
C ALA A 7 -6.31 -1.10 -8.83
N ASP A 8 -6.93 -1.66 -9.88
CA ASP A 8 -7.06 -1.09 -11.23
C ASP A 8 -8.12 0.03 -11.33
N ASP A 9 -8.99 0.19 -10.31
CA ASP A 9 -10.10 1.15 -10.33
C ASP A 9 -9.80 2.36 -9.43
N ALA A 10 -9.13 3.37 -10.01
CA ALA A 10 -8.84 4.61 -9.30
C ALA A 10 -10.12 5.33 -8.83
N HIS A 11 -11.23 5.25 -9.57
CA HIS A 11 -12.47 5.92 -9.21
C HIS A 11 -13.09 5.31 -7.96
N ALA A 12 -13.15 3.97 -7.88
CA ALA A 12 -13.66 3.27 -6.69
C ALA A 12 -12.77 3.52 -5.46
N VAL A 13 -11.45 3.52 -5.63
CA VAL A 13 -10.49 3.85 -4.56
C VAL A 13 -10.71 5.28 -4.05
N VAL A 14 -10.85 6.24 -4.95
CA VAL A 14 -11.13 7.64 -4.63
C VAL A 14 -12.49 7.80 -3.95
N ALA A 15 -13.53 7.11 -4.41
CA ALA A 15 -14.85 7.15 -3.79
C ALA A 15 -14.81 6.64 -2.35
N LEU A 16 -14.08 5.54 -2.10
CA LEU A 16 -13.86 4.99 -0.77
C LEU A 16 -13.12 6.00 0.14
N ALA A 17 -12.03 6.60 -0.36
CA ALA A 17 -11.25 7.58 0.40
C ALA A 17 -12.07 8.84 0.72
N LEU A 18 -12.80 9.38 -0.25
CA LEU A 18 -13.63 10.57 -0.06
C LEU A 18 -14.81 10.31 0.88
N THR A 19 -15.38 9.11 0.88
CA THR A 19 -16.45 8.73 1.82
C THR A 19 -15.93 8.79 3.26
N ALA A 20 -14.77 8.18 3.53
CA ALA A 20 -14.14 8.24 4.84
C ALA A 20 -13.76 9.68 5.24
N ALA A 21 -13.17 10.46 4.33
CA ALA A 21 -12.81 11.85 4.60
C ALA A 21 -14.03 12.76 4.81
N ARG A 22 -15.16 12.48 4.16
CA ARG A 22 -16.44 13.17 4.42
C ARG A 22 -16.97 12.90 5.83
N ALA A 23 -16.75 11.70 6.36
CA ALA A 23 -17.04 11.35 7.75
C ALA A 23 -16.03 11.94 8.76
N GLY A 24 -15.03 12.70 8.30
CA GLY A 24 -14.04 13.36 9.14
C GLY A 24 -12.71 12.61 9.29
N ALA A 25 -12.56 11.44 8.65
CA ALA A 25 -11.34 10.63 8.74
C ALA A 25 -10.14 11.27 8.03
N ARG A 26 -8.95 11.14 8.62
CA ARG A 26 -7.69 11.28 7.92
C ARG A 26 -7.37 9.96 7.22
N VAL A 27 -7.38 10.01 5.90
CA VAL A 27 -7.23 8.86 5.01
C VAL A 27 -5.87 8.91 4.35
N LEU A 28 -5.12 7.83 4.51
CA LEU A 28 -3.87 7.62 3.78
C LEU A 28 -4.11 6.60 2.67
N VAL A 29 -3.78 6.98 1.42
CA VAL A 29 -3.86 6.10 0.25
C VAL A 29 -2.44 5.82 -0.24
N LEU A 30 -1.95 4.63 0.07
CA LEU A 30 -0.59 4.18 -0.25
C LEU A 30 -0.56 3.34 -1.52
N ARG A 31 0.00 3.90 -2.60
CA ARG A 31 0.21 3.18 -3.86
C ARG A 31 1.67 2.74 -3.99
N ASN A 32 1.89 1.56 -4.56
CA ASN A 32 3.24 1.00 -4.69
C ASN A 32 4.11 1.74 -5.69
N THR A 33 3.51 2.30 -6.75
CA THR A 33 4.25 2.99 -7.82
C THR A 33 3.85 4.45 -7.93
N VAL A 34 4.83 5.28 -8.32
CA VAL A 34 4.62 6.72 -8.52
C VAL A 34 3.55 6.97 -9.60
N GLN A 35 3.48 6.11 -10.62
CA GLN A 35 2.47 6.22 -11.66
C GLN A 35 1.06 6.10 -11.07
N TRP A 36 0.82 5.13 -10.18
CA TRP A 36 -0.49 4.97 -9.53
C TRP A 36 -0.77 6.02 -8.47
N VAL A 37 0.25 6.55 -7.80
CA VAL A 37 0.11 7.74 -6.94
C VAL A 37 -0.45 8.90 -7.76
N ILE A 38 0.18 9.24 -8.89
CA ILE A 38 -0.26 10.33 -9.76
C ILE A 38 -1.66 10.05 -10.32
N ASN A 39 -1.92 8.84 -10.84
CA ASN A 39 -3.24 8.49 -11.37
C ASN A 39 -4.35 8.63 -10.32
N THR A 40 -4.11 8.14 -9.10
CA THR A 40 -5.07 8.23 -8.00
C THR A 40 -5.28 9.69 -7.57
N GLN A 41 -4.20 10.47 -7.49
CA GLN A 41 -4.28 11.90 -7.18
C GLN A 41 -5.06 12.68 -8.23
N THR A 42 -4.75 12.52 -9.52
CA THR A 42 -5.48 13.19 -10.60
C THR A 42 -6.96 12.80 -10.60
N THR A 43 -7.28 11.52 -10.35
CA THR A 43 -8.67 11.05 -10.22
C THR A 43 -9.37 11.71 -9.03
N LEU A 44 -8.68 11.86 -7.91
CA LEU A 44 -9.17 12.52 -6.69
C LEU A 44 -9.45 14.01 -6.91
N GLU A 45 -8.56 14.71 -7.62
CA GLU A 45 -8.72 16.12 -7.98
C GLU A 45 -9.92 16.31 -8.91
N ASN A 46 -10.02 15.51 -9.96
CA ASN A 46 -11.14 15.54 -10.90
C ASN A 46 -12.49 15.28 -10.21
N ALA A 47 -12.55 14.30 -9.31
CA ALA A 47 -13.78 13.94 -8.58
C ALA A 47 -14.26 15.05 -7.61
N THR A 48 -13.41 16.01 -7.28
CA THR A 48 -13.73 17.11 -6.34
C THR A 48 -13.66 18.50 -6.97
N GLY A 49 -13.36 18.58 -8.27
CA GLY A 49 -13.11 19.85 -8.97
C GLY A 49 -11.89 20.62 -8.42
N GLY A 50 -10.96 19.96 -7.74
CA GLY A 50 -9.71 20.54 -7.22
C GLY A 50 -9.86 21.54 -6.06
N ASN A 51 -11.08 21.84 -5.60
CA ASN A 51 -11.35 22.90 -4.61
C ASN A 51 -11.79 22.39 -3.24
N SER A 52 -11.73 21.07 -3.00
CA SER A 52 -12.09 20.51 -1.70
C SER A 52 -10.99 20.75 -0.67
N ASP A 53 -11.38 21.22 0.52
CA ASP A 53 -10.51 21.35 1.70
C ASP A 53 -10.09 20.00 2.29
N ARG A 54 -10.66 18.90 1.79
CA ARG A 54 -10.35 17.53 2.21
C ARG A 54 -9.20 16.92 1.44
N LEU A 55 -8.53 17.68 0.57
CA LEU A 55 -7.37 17.21 -0.16
C LEU A 55 -6.10 17.74 0.47
N PHE A 56 -5.12 16.87 0.65
CA PHE A 56 -3.81 17.28 1.14
C PHE A 56 -3.16 18.29 0.20
N ARG A 57 -2.65 19.37 0.78
CA ARG A 57 -1.97 20.46 0.07
C ARG A 57 -0.63 20.75 0.70
N CYS A 58 0.36 21.02 -0.13
CA CYS A 58 1.64 21.57 0.29
C CYS A 58 1.79 22.97 -0.31
N GLN A 59 2.00 23.97 0.54
CA GLN A 59 2.06 25.38 0.13
C GLN A 59 0.83 25.83 -0.71
N GLY A 60 -0.36 25.35 -0.36
CA GLY A 60 -1.61 25.68 -1.06
C GLY A 60 -1.89 24.87 -2.33
N VAL A 61 -0.91 24.12 -2.82
CA VAL A 61 -1.02 23.29 -4.02
C VAL A 61 -1.39 21.85 -3.66
N LEU A 62 -2.33 21.26 -4.40
CA LEU A 62 -2.65 19.83 -4.29
C LEU A 62 -1.40 19.02 -4.63
N ALA A 63 -0.98 18.13 -3.74
CA ALA A 63 0.29 17.44 -3.91
C ALA A 63 0.20 15.98 -3.46
N PRO A 64 0.49 15.00 -4.33
CA PRO A 64 0.80 13.67 -3.85
C PRO A 64 2.17 13.67 -3.15
N HIS A 65 2.45 12.66 -2.33
CA HIS A 65 3.78 12.48 -1.73
C HIS A 65 4.52 11.29 -2.34
N HIS A 66 5.63 11.53 -3.03
CA HIS A 66 6.45 10.46 -3.63
C HIS A 66 7.93 10.84 -3.86
N ALA A 67 8.78 9.85 -4.12
CA ALA A 67 10.22 10.04 -4.32
C ALA A 67 10.63 11.00 -5.44
N ARG A 68 9.81 11.18 -6.49
CA ARG A 68 10.19 11.92 -7.71
C ARG A 68 10.15 13.46 -7.61
N PHE A 69 9.95 14.01 -6.42
CA PHE A 69 10.11 15.45 -6.18
C PHE A 69 11.58 15.81 -5.92
N ALA A 70 11.95 17.08 -6.16
CA ALA A 70 13.26 17.58 -5.79
C ALA A 70 13.47 17.48 -4.25
N PRO A 71 14.70 17.33 -3.76
CA PRO A 71 14.95 17.17 -2.32
C PRO A 71 14.33 18.26 -1.42
N VAL A 72 14.36 19.51 -1.89
CA VAL A 72 13.77 20.65 -1.15
C VAL A 72 12.25 20.55 -1.07
N ASP A 73 11.60 20.16 -2.16
CA ASP A 73 10.15 19.96 -2.22
C ASP A 73 9.71 18.77 -1.37
N ARG A 74 10.49 17.68 -1.37
CA ARG A 74 10.24 16.53 -0.49
C ARG A 74 10.31 16.93 0.98
N THR A 75 11.29 17.73 1.37
CA THR A 75 11.39 18.23 2.75
C THR A 75 10.16 19.06 3.15
N LEU A 76 9.60 19.85 2.22
CA LEU A 76 8.37 20.59 2.45
C LEU A 76 7.15 19.68 2.55
N LEU A 77 7.06 18.66 1.68
CA LEU A 77 6.00 17.65 1.71
C LEU A 77 6.03 16.86 3.02
N ASP A 78 7.20 16.42 3.48
CA ASP A 78 7.43 15.72 4.75
C ASP A 78 6.91 16.55 5.95
N ARG A 79 7.36 17.80 6.06
CA ARG A 79 6.91 18.70 7.13
C ARG A 79 5.40 18.93 7.08
N THR A 80 4.84 19.06 5.88
CA THR A 80 3.42 19.35 5.72
C THR A 80 2.56 18.13 6.06
N ILE A 81 2.95 16.93 5.60
CA ILE A 81 2.21 15.72 5.93
C ILE A 81 2.31 15.37 7.42
N GLU A 82 3.47 15.59 8.05
CA GLU A 82 3.61 15.43 9.51
C GLU A 82 2.78 16.45 10.30
N LYS A 83 2.66 17.69 9.81
CA LYS A 83 1.77 18.67 10.43
C LYS A 83 0.30 18.25 10.36
N GLU A 84 -0.13 17.68 9.23
CA GLU A 84 -1.53 17.30 8.98
C GLU A 84 -1.93 15.94 9.57
N PHE A 85 -1.00 14.99 9.62
CA PHE A 85 -1.24 13.62 10.08
C PHE A 85 -0.51 13.25 11.38
N GLY A 86 0.44 14.06 11.86
CA GLY A 86 1.27 13.71 13.01
C GLY A 86 0.61 13.95 14.37
N LYS A 87 1.31 13.54 15.44
CA LYS A 87 0.82 13.56 16.83
C LYS A 87 0.25 14.91 17.28
N ASN A 88 0.95 16.00 16.99
CA ASN A 88 0.63 17.33 17.51
C ASN A 88 -0.18 18.21 16.52
N GLY A 89 -0.55 17.66 15.36
CA GLY A 89 -1.34 18.37 14.36
C GLY A 89 -2.77 18.64 14.83
N VAL A 90 -3.29 19.84 14.55
CA VAL A 90 -4.70 20.15 14.76
C VAL A 90 -5.49 19.51 13.62
N ARG A 91 -6.08 18.33 13.86
CA ARG A 91 -6.88 17.59 12.87
C ARG A 91 -8.25 18.24 12.72
N GLN A 92 -8.37 19.22 11.82
CA GLN A 92 -9.66 19.82 11.46
C GLN A 92 -10.28 19.04 10.30
N GLY A 93 -11.39 18.32 10.56
CA GLY A 93 -12.09 17.55 9.54
C GLY A 93 -11.25 16.43 8.91
N GLY A 94 -11.85 15.80 7.88
CA GLY A 94 -11.20 14.72 7.14
C GLY A 94 -10.31 15.22 6.02
N LEU A 95 -9.28 14.46 5.72
CA LEU A 95 -8.24 14.80 4.75
C LEU A 95 -7.78 13.52 4.05
N VAL A 96 -7.58 13.58 2.74
CA VAL A 96 -7.00 12.49 1.95
C VAL A 96 -5.59 12.88 1.51
N ALA A 97 -4.62 12.03 1.81
CA ALA A 97 -3.27 12.10 1.25
C ALA A 97 -2.99 10.85 0.41
N VAL A 98 -2.54 11.05 -0.83
CA VAL A 98 -2.10 9.97 -1.72
C VAL A 98 -0.58 9.94 -1.72
N THR A 99 0.00 8.81 -1.38
CA THR A 99 1.43 8.69 -1.14
C THR A 99 2.02 7.40 -1.71
N SER A 100 3.32 7.40 -2.00
CA SER A 100 4.09 6.17 -2.22
C SER A 100 4.80 5.72 -0.94
N GLN A 101 5.48 4.57 -1.04
CA GLN A 101 6.33 3.97 -0.01
C GLN A 101 7.38 4.93 0.61
N THR A 102 7.69 6.07 -0.02
CA THR A 102 8.57 7.09 0.57
C THR A 102 8.06 7.67 1.88
N THR A 103 6.77 7.52 2.20
CA THR A 103 6.22 7.91 3.51
C THR A 103 6.49 6.88 4.61
N GLU A 104 7.07 5.71 4.30
CA GLU A 104 7.27 4.60 5.24
C GLU A 104 8.56 4.73 6.06
N GLN A 105 9.60 5.36 5.52
CA GLN A 105 10.86 5.59 6.22
C GLN A 105 10.86 7.00 6.81
N SER A 106 10.77 7.09 8.13
CA SER A 106 10.95 8.28 9.01
C SER A 106 9.76 9.17 9.38
N LEU A 107 8.62 9.13 8.68
CA LEU A 107 7.50 10.05 9.04
C LEU A 107 6.64 9.54 10.21
N ASP A 108 6.43 10.39 11.21
CA ASP A 108 5.59 10.12 12.39
C ASP A 108 4.13 10.53 12.13
N ILE A 109 3.43 9.74 11.32
CA ILE A 109 2.05 10.02 10.88
C ILE A 109 1.02 9.04 11.44
N ASP A 110 -0.21 9.54 11.61
CA ASP A 110 -1.35 8.85 12.23
C ASP A 110 -2.63 9.06 11.39
N ALA A 111 -2.98 8.03 10.62
CA ALA A 111 -4.21 7.96 9.83
C ALA A 111 -5.35 7.26 10.61
N ASP A 112 -6.59 7.67 10.33
CA ASP A 112 -7.79 6.98 10.84
C ASP A 112 -8.19 5.80 9.94
N PHE A 113 -7.87 5.90 8.66
CA PHE A 113 -8.16 4.90 7.64
C PHE A 113 -7.00 4.75 6.68
N LEU A 114 -6.61 3.50 6.40
CA LEU A 114 -5.53 3.18 5.48
C LEU A 114 -6.08 2.38 4.30
N ILE A 115 -5.81 2.87 3.09
CA ILE A 115 -6.04 2.15 1.84
C ILE A 115 -4.66 1.93 1.23
N THR A 116 -4.32 0.70 0.85
CA THR A 116 -2.98 0.41 0.34
C THR A 116 -2.98 -0.68 -0.72
N ASP A 117 -2.14 -0.56 -1.75
CA ASP A 117 -1.88 -1.66 -2.67
C ASP A 117 -1.31 -2.88 -1.93
N LEU A 118 -1.64 -4.08 -2.42
CA LEU A 118 -1.02 -5.32 -1.96
C LEU A 118 0.52 -5.21 -2.04
N CYS A 119 1.17 -5.60 -0.96
CA CYS A 119 2.62 -5.60 -0.78
C CYS A 119 3.02 -6.80 0.09
N PRO A 120 4.32 -7.11 0.22
CA PRO A 120 4.80 -8.10 1.18
C PRO A 120 4.33 -7.82 2.60
N MET A 121 4.07 -8.87 3.38
CA MET A 121 3.49 -8.77 4.73
C MET A 121 4.31 -7.88 5.68
N ASP A 122 5.63 -7.97 5.66
CA ASP A 122 6.50 -7.13 6.48
C ASP A 122 6.34 -5.63 6.14
N VAL A 123 6.23 -5.30 4.85
CA VAL A 123 5.95 -3.94 4.38
C VAL A 123 4.53 -3.52 4.77
N LEU A 124 3.55 -4.41 4.64
CA LEU A 124 2.16 -4.15 5.05
C LEU A 124 2.09 -3.79 6.54
N LEU A 125 2.78 -4.55 7.39
CA LEU A 125 2.87 -4.27 8.83
C LEU A 125 3.54 -2.92 9.12
N GLN A 126 4.56 -2.54 8.37
CA GLN A 126 5.18 -1.20 8.48
C GLN A 126 4.19 -0.08 8.12
N ARG A 127 3.42 -0.26 7.04
CA ARG A 127 2.34 0.66 6.64
C ARG A 127 1.26 0.76 7.71
N MET A 128 0.87 -0.37 8.29
CA MET A 128 -0.08 -0.44 9.40
C MET A 128 0.41 0.29 10.65
N GLY A 129 1.73 0.41 10.86
CA GLY A 129 2.30 1.21 11.94
C GLY A 129 2.01 2.72 11.86
N ARG A 130 1.32 3.19 10.81
CA ARG A 130 0.79 4.55 10.65
C ARG A 130 -0.73 4.64 10.81
N LEU A 131 -1.42 3.51 10.91
CA LEU A 131 -2.84 3.44 11.19
C LEU A 131 -3.04 3.47 12.71
N HIS A 132 -3.76 4.48 13.20
CA HIS A 132 -4.03 4.66 14.63
C HIS A 132 -2.75 4.70 15.49
N ARG A 133 -1.67 5.26 14.94
CA ARG A 133 -0.33 5.24 15.52
C ARG A 133 -0.24 5.90 16.89
N HIS A 134 -0.99 6.98 17.09
CA HIS A 134 -1.01 7.70 18.36
C HIS A 134 -2.35 7.49 19.07
N PRO A 135 -2.35 7.36 20.41
CA PRO A 135 -3.59 7.37 21.17
C PRO A 135 -4.29 8.72 20.99
N ARG A 136 -5.57 8.67 20.62
CA ARG A 136 -6.43 9.86 20.43
C ARG A 136 -7.71 9.66 21.22
N ASN A 137 -8.12 10.69 21.96
CA ASN A 137 -9.35 10.64 22.75
C ASN A 137 -10.62 10.58 21.88
N GLN A 138 -10.55 11.11 20.66
CA GLN A 138 -11.67 11.16 19.72
C GLN A 138 -11.18 10.81 18.32
N ARG A 139 -11.71 9.71 17.78
CA ARG A 139 -11.62 9.35 16.36
C ARG A 139 -12.97 9.67 15.70
N PRO A 140 -13.02 9.98 14.39
CA PRO A 140 -14.28 10.25 13.71
C PRO A 140 -15.23 9.04 13.72
N PRO A 141 -16.55 9.27 13.64
CA PRO A 141 -17.53 8.18 13.60
C PRO A 141 -17.23 7.16 12.50
N GLY A 142 -17.34 5.87 12.83
CA GLY A 142 -17.04 4.75 11.93
C GLY A 142 -15.55 4.46 11.73
N HIS A 143 -14.68 5.18 12.44
CA HIS A 143 -13.22 5.05 12.42
C HIS A 143 -12.62 4.97 13.84
N GLU A 144 -13.42 4.59 14.83
CA GLU A 144 -13.02 4.36 16.22
C GLU A 144 -12.06 3.17 16.36
N HIS A 145 -12.19 2.21 15.45
CA HIS A 145 -11.31 1.05 15.34
C HIS A 145 -10.43 1.14 14.08
N PRO A 146 -9.17 0.67 14.14
CA PRO A 146 -8.27 0.71 13.00
C PRO A 146 -8.80 -0.17 11.86
N ARG A 147 -8.99 0.43 10.69
CA ARG A 147 -9.41 -0.28 9.48
C ARG A 147 -8.41 -0.05 8.34
N LEU A 148 -8.05 -1.15 7.71
CA LEU A 148 -7.14 -1.24 6.58
C LEU A 148 -7.85 -1.93 5.42
N VAL A 149 -7.82 -1.30 4.24
CA VAL A 149 -8.20 -1.92 2.97
C VAL A 149 -6.96 -2.19 2.13
N VAL A 150 -6.79 -3.45 1.73
CA VAL A 150 -5.71 -3.88 0.83
C VAL A 150 -6.28 -4.00 -0.59
N LEU A 151 -5.74 -3.23 -1.52
CA LEU A 151 -6.13 -3.23 -2.92
C LEU A 151 -5.43 -4.38 -3.64
N THR A 152 -6.24 -5.20 -4.28
CA THR A 152 -5.83 -6.43 -4.98
C THR A 152 -6.27 -6.36 -6.44
N PRO A 153 -5.63 -7.11 -7.35
CA PRO A 153 -6.04 -7.13 -8.75
C PRO A 153 -7.46 -7.64 -8.91
N ALA A 154 -8.22 -7.06 -9.84
CA ALA A 154 -9.62 -7.42 -10.04
C ALA A 154 -9.83 -8.89 -10.43
N GLU A 155 -8.92 -9.40 -11.26
CA GLU A 155 -8.94 -10.77 -11.77
C GLU A 155 -8.22 -11.76 -10.84
N GLY A 156 -7.64 -11.29 -9.73
CA GLY A 156 -6.78 -12.11 -8.86
C GLY A 156 -5.35 -12.26 -9.38
N LEU A 157 -4.44 -12.76 -8.53
CA LEU A 157 -3.02 -12.87 -8.88
C LEU A 157 -2.73 -13.98 -9.90
N GLU A 158 -3.60 -14.98 -9.99
CA GLU A 158 -3.42 -16.17 -10.84
C GLU A 158 -3.25 -15.81 -12.32
N HIS A 159 -3.92 -14.75 -12.75
CA HIS A 159 -3.97 -14.31 -14.15
C HIS A 159 -2.79 -13.41 -14.54
N HIS A 160 -1.88 -13.15 -13.60
CA HIS A 160 -0.75 -12.24 -13.80
C HIS A 160 0.59 -12.94 -14.04
N LEU A 161 0.60 -14.27 -14.16
CA LEU A 161 1.75 -15.06 -14.61
C LEU A 161 1.43 -15.77 -15.93
N ASP A 162 2.34 -15.65 -16.91
CA ASP A 162 2.26 -16.46 -18.13
C ASP A 162 2.83 -17.87 -17.90
N ALA A 163 2.71 -18.73 -18.91
CA ALA A 163 3.21 -20.11 -18.85
C ALA A 163 4.73 -20.23 -18.63
N ARG A 164 5.49 -19.13 -18.73
CA ARG A 164 6.94 -19.05 -18.48
C ARG A 164 7.25 -18.39 -17.14
N GLY A 165 6.25 -18.20 -16.28
CA GLY A 165 6.39 -17.54 -14.98
C GLY A 165 6.74 -16.06 -15.09
N LYS A 166 6.47 -15.41 -16.22
CA LYS A 166 6.71 -13.98 -16.40
C LYS A 166 5.48 -13.19 -15.97
N VAL A 167 5.75 -12.09 -15.25
CA VAL A 167 4.70 -11.21 -14.74
C VAL A 167 4.10 -10.34 -15.85
N SER A 168 2.77 -10.27 -15.90
CA SER A 168 2.03 -9.47 -16.86
C SER A 168 2.34 -7.98 -16.76
N LYS A 169 2.20 -7.24 -17.88
CA LYS A 169 2.41 -5.79 -17.90
C LYS A 169 1.50 -5.04 -16.92
N ASN A 170 0.27 -5.51 -16.72
CA ASN A 170 -0.68 -4.87 -15.80
C ASN A 170 -0.15 -4.94 -14.36
N ALA A 171 0.18 -6.14 -13.88
CA ALA A 171 0.73 -6.33 -12.55
C ALA A 171 2.02 -5.51 -12.30
N LEU A 172 2.90 -5.45 -13.30
CA LEU A 172 4.14 -4.65 -13.21
C LEU A 172 3.88 -3.16 -12.97
N GLN A 173 2.78 -2.59 -13.49
CA GLN A 173 2.42 -1.19 -13.26
C GLN A 173 2.01 -0.93 -11.81
N HIS A 174 1.43 -1.91 -11.14
CA HIS A 174 1.06 -1.88 -9.70
C HIS A 174 2.22 -2.20 -8.76
N GLY A 175 3.44 -2.43 -9.29
CA GLY A 175 4.59 -2.79 -8.47
C GLY A 175 4.71 -4.30 -8.20
N TRP A 176 3.74 -5.11 -8.62
CA TRP A 176 3.78 -6.56 -8.45
C TRP A 176 4.66 -7.18 -9.55
N GLY A 177 5.73 -7.86 -9.15
CA GLY A 177 6.77 -8.35 -10.06
C GLY A 177 7.80 -7.31 -10.48
N SER A 178 7.71 -6.06 -10.00
CA SER A 178 8.67 -4.98 -10.31
C SER A 178 9.26 -4.36 -9.05
N VAL A 179 8.45 -3.65 -8.26
CA VAL A 179 8.86 -3.12 -6.94
C VAL A 179 9.01 -4.26 -5.94
N TYR A 180 8.10 -5.22 -6.00
CA TYR A 180 8.14 -6.47 -5.25
C TYR A 180 8.27 -7.63 -6.24
N PRO A 181 9.48 -8.15 -6.49
CA PRO A 181 9.74 -9.04 -7.62
C PRO A 181 9.10 -10.42 -7.49
N ASP A 182 8.91 -10.92 -6.27
CA ASP A 182 8.39 -12.27 -6.03
C ASP A 182 6.87 -12.27 -5.84
N MET A 183 6.15 -12.77 -6.84
CA MET A 183 4.70 -12.89 -6.80
C MET A 183 4.22 -13.88 -5.73
N ARG A 184 5.04 -14.87 -5.34
CA ARG A 184 4.68 -15.86 -4.31
C ARG A 184 4.52 -15.20 -2.95
N ILE A 185 5.38 -14.22 -2.62
CA ILE A 185 5.30 -13.45 -1.37
C ILE A 185 4.00 -12.62 -1.34
N LEU A 186 3.62 -12.02 -2.47
CA LEU A 186 2.38 -11.25 -2.59
C LEU A 186 1.14 -12.16 -2.43
N ALA A 187 1.17 -13.35 -3.04
CA ALA A 187 0.12 -14.34 -2.90
C ALA A 187 -0.01 -14.86 -1.46
N ALA A 188 1.11 -15.22 -0.83
CA ALA A 188 1.13 -15.66 0.55
C ALA A 188 0.63 -14.55 1.51
N THR A 189 0.98 -13.30 1.23
CA THR A 189 0.43 -12.15 1.99
C THR A 189 -1.08 -12.05 1.81
N LEU A 190 -1.59 -12.18 0.58
CA LEU A 190 -3.02 -12.15 0.29
C LEU A 190 -3.77 -13.30 1.00
N GLU A 191 -3.25 -14.52 0.95
CA GLU A 191 -3.82 -15.66 1.68
C GLU A 191 -3.86 -15.41 3.18
N ALA A 192 -2.76 -14.91 3.77
CA ALA A 192 -2.69 -14.64 5.20
C ALA A 192 -3.70 -13.58 5.66
N ILE A 193 -3.84 -12.46 4.93
CA ILE A 193 -4.81 -11.41 5.31
C ILE A 193 -6.26 -11.81 5.05
N THR A 194 -6.52 -12.74 4.12
CA THR A 194 -7.85 -13.26 3.86
C THR A 194 -8.24 -14.31 4.90
N ALA A 195 -7.31 -15.16 5.32
CA ALA A 195 -7.54 -16.14 6.39
C ALA A 195 -7.75 -15.47 7.76
N THR A 196 -7.02 -14.39 8.04
CA THR A 196 -7.04 -13.69 9.33
C THR A 196 -7.39 -12.21 9.13
N PRO A 197 -8.68 -11.85 8.97
CA PRO A 197 -9.08 -10.47 8.71
C PRO A 197 -8.93 -9.56 9.93
N THR A 198 -8.87 -10.10 11.15
CA THR A 198 -8.62 -9.33 12.38
C THR A 198 -7.30 -9.80 12.97
N ILE A 199 -6.37 -8.87 13.15
CA ILE A 199 -5.02 -9.16 13.68
C ILE A 199 -4.76 -8.36 14.95
N THR A 200 -3.96 -8.93 15.83
CA THR A 200 -3.51 -8.36 17.09
C THR A 200 -2.02 -8.03 17.00
N ILE A 201 -1.69 -6.74 17.05
CA ILE A 201 -0.32 -6.26 16.91
C ILE A 201 0.21 -5.85 18.29
N PRO A 202 1.44 -6.23 18.68
CA PRO A 202 2.48 -6.90 17.87
C PRO A 202 2.45 -8.44 17.89
N ALA A 203 1.49 -9.07 18.58
CA ALA A 203 1.47 -10.52 18.81
C ALA A 203 1.55 -11.35 17.51
N ASP A 204 0.80 -10.94 16.48
CA ASP A 204 0.68 -11.70 15.23
C ASP A 204 1.81 -11.40 14.22
N ASN A 205 2.66 -10.40 14.49
CA ASN A 205 3.66 -9.92 13.51
C ASN A 205 4.55 -11.04 13.00
N ARG A 206 5.12 -11.82 13.92
CA ARG A 206 6.07 -12.88 13.59
C ARG A 206 5.41 -13.96 12.73
N GLN A 207 4.26 -14.45 13.18
CA GLN A 207 3.52 -15.49 12.49
C GLN A 207 3.10 -15.06 11.07
N LEU A 208 2.61 -13.82 10.92
CA LEU A 208 2.19 -13.30 9.63
C LEU A 208 3.38 -13.17 8.66
N VAL A 209 4.52 -12.66 9.13
CA VAL A 209 5.72 -12.51 8.30
C VAL A 209 6.29 -13.87 7.91
N GLU A 210 6.43 -14.79 8.87
CA GLU A 210 6.89 -16.16 8.60
C GLU A 210 5.97 -16.86 7.59
N ALA A 211 4.65 -16.79 7.78
CA ALA A 211 3.67 -17.37 6.84
C ALA A 211 3.86 -16.86 5.41
N ALA A 212 4.15 -15.57 5.24
CA ALA A 212 4.23 -14.93 3.93
C ALA A 212 5.62 -14.94 3.27
N THR A 213 6.68 -15.32 3.99
CA THR A 213 8.06 -15.20 3.50
C THR A 213 8.92 -16.45 3.67
N HIS A 214 8.49 -17.43 4.46
CA HIS A 214 9.27 -18.64 4.69
C HIS A 214 9.45 -19.44 3.38
N PRO A 215 10.69 -19.82 2.99
CA PRO A 215 10.96 -20.48 1.71
C PRO A 215 10.11 -21.75 1.47
N ASP A 216 9.91 -22.56 2.51
CA ASP A 216 9.12 -23.78 2.41
C ASP A 216 7.64 -23.47 2.07
N ASN A 217 7.05 -22.49 2.75
CA ASN A 217 5.67 -22.04 2.48
C ASN A 217 5.55 -21.50 1.06
N LEU A 218 6.54 -20.74 0.58
CA LEU A 218 6.54 -20.21 -0.79
C LEU A 218 6.68 -21.31 -1.84
N THR A 219 7.40 -22.39 -1.51
CA THR A 219 7.57 -23.56 -2.38
C THR A 219 6.27 -24.35 -2.46
N GLU A 220 5.66 -24.67 -1.31
CA GLU A 220 4.37 -25.35 -1.22
C GLU A 220 3.26 -24.54 -1.92
N LEU A 221 3.22 -23.22 -1.72
CA LEU A 221 2.29 -22.33 -2.40
C LEU A 221 2.47 -22.36 -3.92
N ALA A 222 3.71 -22.37 -4.41
CA ALA A 222 3.98 -22.47 -5.84
C ALA A 222 3.56 -23.83 -6.41
N GLU A 223 3.78 -24.93 -5.67
CA GLU A 223 3.34 -26.27 -6.06
C GLU A 223 1.81 -26.36 -6.17
N MET A 224 1.08 -25.80 -5.19
CA MET A 224 -0.38 -25.77 -5.19
C MET A 224 -0.95 -24.93 -6.33
N ARG A 225 -0.31 -23.80 -6.68
CA ARG A 225 -0.78 -22.85 -7.70
C ARG A 225 -0.35 -23.21 -9.12
N GLY A 226 0.54 -24.18 -9.27
CA GLY A 226 0.87 -24.81 -10.55
C GLY A 226 2.16 -24.33 -11.22
N GLU A 227 2.39 -24.81 -12.44
CA GLU A 227 3.70 -24.75 -13.11
C GLU A 227 4.24 -23.33 -13.29
N ALA A 228 3.38 -22.37 -13.69
CA ALA A 228 3.78 -20.98 -13.89
C ALA A 228 4.36 -20.34 -12.60
N TRP A 229 3.84 -20.71 -11.43
CA TRP A 229 4.31 -20.20 -10.14
C TRP A 229 5.64 -20.80 -9.72
N LYS A 230 5.87 -22.09 -10.02
CA LYS A 230 7.17 -22.74 -9.80
C LYS A 230 8.26 -22.10 -10.68
N ILE A 231 7.99 -21.98 -11.99
CA ILE A 231 8.91 -21.33 -12.93
C ILE A 231 9.18 -19.87 -12.52
N HIS A 232 8.15 -19.14 -12.08
CA HIS A 232 8.34 -17.78 -11.56
C HIS A 232 9.31 -17.77 -10.37
N GLY A 233 9.13 -18.70 -9.43
CA GLY A 233 10.04 -18.84 -8.30
C GLY A 233 11.48 -19.08 -8.72
N GLU A 234 11.71 -20.02 -9.64
CA GLU A 234 13.04 -20.30 -10.20
C GLU A 234 13.66 -19.07 -10.88
N ASN A 235 12.88 -18.32 -11.65
CA ASN A 235 13.32 -17.09 -12.32
C ASN A 235 13.78 -16.02 -11.31
N VAL A 236 13.03 -15.82 -10.23
CA VAL A 236 13.37 -14.85 -9.18
C VAL A 236 14.66 -15.25 -8.46
N TRP A 237 14.81 -16.51 -8.08
CA TRP A 237 16.02 -17.00 -7.41
C TRP A 237 17.24 -17.01 -8.34
N GLY A 238 17.08 -17.48 -9.59
CA GLY A 238 18.13 -17.53 -10.61
C GLY A 238 18.63 -16.15 -11.03
N GLY A 239 17.73 -15.17 -11.18
CA GLY A 239 18.08 -13.77 -11.47
C GLY A 239 18.92 -13.14 -10.35
N ASN A 240 18.57 -13.40 -9.09
CA ASN A 240 19.31 -12.90 -7.93
C ASN A 240 20.72 -13.51 -7.81
N ALA A 241 20.90 -14.78 -8.17
CA ALA A 241 22.20 -15.44 -8.18
C ALA A 241 23.13 -14.89 -9.29
N ALA A 242 22.58 -14.62 -10.48
CA ALA A 242 23.32 -14.05 -11.60
C ALA A 242 23.80 -12.61 -11.32
N GLN A 243 22.96 -11.77 -10.71
CA GLN A 243 23.33 -10.40 -10.32
C GLN A 243 24.40 -10.36 -9.23
N LYS A 244 24.37 -11.26 -8.25
CA LYS A 244 25.42 -11.37 -7.22
C LYS A 244 26.79 -11.74 -7.78
N ASN A 245 26.83 -12.51 -8.88
CA ASN A 245 28.09 -12.90 -9.52
C ASN A 245 28.68 -11.81 -10.44
N GLN A 246 27.87 -10.87 -10.93
CA GLN A 246 28.36 -9.72 -11.73
C GLN A 246 28.82 -8.53 -10.87
N ALA A 247 28.50 -8.53 -9.58
CA ALA A 247 28.91 -7.49 -8.62
C ALA A 247 30.21 -7.83 -7.85
N ARG A 248 30.94 -8.87 -8.28
CA ARG A 248 32.27 -9.26 -7.79
C ARG A 248 33.31 -9.04 -8.88
#